data_AF-A0A1G7WVA7-F1
#
_entry.id   AF-A0A1G7WVA7-F1
#
_cell.length_a   1.000
_cell.length_b   1.000
_cell.length_c   1.000
_cell.angle_alpha   90.00
_cell.angle_beta   90.00
_cell.angle_gamma   90.00
#
_symmetry.space_group_name_H-M   'P 1'
#
loop_
_entity.id
_entity.type
_entity.pdbx_description
1 polymer ?
#
loop_
_entity_poly.entity_id
_entity_poly.type
_entity_poly.pdbx_seq_one_letter_code
_entity_poly.pdbx_strand_id
1 'polypeptide(L)'
;MPDSLPVAQVQRVVDGDTLRLSDGRSVRMIGLNAPETGKKGQSAQPFAEAAKRRLQTLVDDSGGQVSLRVGEQATDHYGRTLANVYGRNGANLEAQLLAEGLGYLVAVSPNVALVNCQQAAEKTARQTGLGVWRNSPVQSPDQINTGGFAVVSGQVTNVQRNGGGIWIEFSDALVLRIAPDLVKQFDTAALLRLKGQSIEARGWIVDRSRRGGLKSGQARWMMPITHPAMLNTSIN
;
A
#
# COMPACT_ATOMS: atom_id res chain seq x y z
N MET A 1 -21.28 13.28 -2.66
CA MET A 1 -20.58 12.28 -3.48
C MET A 1 -20.24 12.92 -4.82
N PRO A 2 -19.22 12.46 -5.56
CA PRO A 2 -19.11 12.82 -6.97
C PRO A 2 -20.40 12.44 -7.71
N ASP A 3 -20.78 13.20 -8.73
CA ASP A 3 -21.94 12.91 -9.58
C ASP A 3 -21.88 11.49 -10.16
N SER A 4 -23.06 10.88 -10.33
CA SER A 4 -23.35 9.44 -10.49
C SER A 4 -22.18 8.55 -10.94
N LEU A 5 -21.50 7.93 -9.97
CA LEU A 5 -20.52 6.88 -10.25
C LEU A 5 -21.21 5.63 -10.84
N PRO A 6 -20.57 4.91 -11.79
CA PRO A 6 -21.09 3.64 -12.29
C PRO A 6 -21.32 2.63 -11.15
N VAL A 7 -22.52 2.06 -11.09
CA VAL A 7 -22.88 1.00 -10.15
C VAL A 7 -22.63 -0.36 -10.79
N ALA A 8 -22.10 -1.30 -10.00
CA ALA A 8 -21.88 -2.68 -10.43
C ALA A 8 -22.32 -3.69 -9.37
N GLN A 9 -22.82 -4.84 -9.83
CA GLN A 9 -23.18 -5.97 -8.98
C GLN A 9 -21.92 -6.76 -8.60
N VAL A 10 -21.68 -6.92 -7.31
CA VAL A 10 -20.62 -7.78 -6.78
C VAL A 10 -21.08 -9.24 -6.87
N GLN A 11 -20.27 -10.08 -7.52
CA GLN A 11 -20.45 -11.53 -7.56
C GLN A 11 -19.91 -12.17 -6.29
N ARG A 12 -18.69 -11.77 -5.85
CA ARG A 12 -18.07 -12.24 -4.60
C ARG A 12 -16.93 -11.33 -4.16
N VAL A 13 -16.63 -11.36 -2.87
CA VAL A 13 -15.39 -10.82 -2.30
C VAL A 13 -14.28 -11.87 -2.41
N VAL A 14 -13.16 -11.52 -3.06
CA VAL A 14 -12.03 -12.44 -3.27
C VAL A 14 -11.16 -12.51 -2.01
N ASP A 15 -10.71 -11.35 -1.55
CA ASP A 15 -9.89 -11.09 -0.36
C ASP A 15 -10.23 -9.71 0.22
N GLY A 16 -9.44 -9.18 1.16
CA GLY A 16 -9.72 -7.93 1.85
C GLY A 16 -9.58 -6.65 1.01
N ASP A 17 -9.17 -6.74 -0.26
CA ASP A 17 -9.02 -5.57 -1.13
C ASP A 17 -9.39 -5.82 -2.61
N THR A 18 -9.94 -6.99 -2.92
CA THR A 18 -10.32 -7.41 -4.27
C THR A 18 -11.77 -7.90 -4.34
N LEU A 19 -12.54 -7.32 -5.27
CA LEU A 19 -13.90 -7.72 -5.60
C LEU A 19 -13.95 -8.42 -6.97
N ARG A 20 -14.85 -9.39 -7.11
CA ARG A 20 -15.25 -9.94 -8.42
C ARG A 20 -16.65 -9.44 -8.74
N LEU A 21 -16.83 -8.82 -9.90
CA LEU A 21 -18.11 -8.31 -10.36
C LEU A 21 -18.84 -9.34 -11.24
N SER A 22 -20.15 -9.20 -11.34
CA SER A 22 -21.00 -10.09 -12.15
C SER A 22 -20.77 -9.96 -13.66
N ASP A 23 -20.23 -8.82 -14.10
CA ASP A 23 -19.82 -8.58 -15.49
C ASP A 23 -18.44 -9.18 -15.83
N GLY A 24 -17.84 -9.93 -14.90
CA GLY A 24 -16.57 -10.63 -15.10
C GLY A 24 -15.33 -9.84 -14.71
N ARG A 25 -15.44 -8.53 -14.47
CA ARG A 25 -14.30 -7.72 -14.02
C ARG A 25 -13.86 -8.12 -12.61
N SER A 26 -12.54 -8.10 -12.39
CA SER A 26 -11.94 -8.13 -11.06
C SER A 26 -11.51 -6.72 -10.69
N VAL A 27 -11.98 -6.19 -9.56
CA VAL A 27 -11.64 -4.83 -9.08
C VAL A 27 -10.65 -4.93 -7.94
N ARG A 28 -9.49 -4.27 -8.08
CA ARG A 28 -8.52 -4.05 -6.99
C ARG A 28 -8.75 -2.66 -6.41
N MET A 29 -9.07 -2.61 -5.13
CA MET A 29 -9.38 -1.37 -4.42
C MET A 29 -8.15 -0.47 -4.32
N ILE A 30 -8.26 0.79 -4.73
CA ILE A 30 -7.13 1.74 -4.74
C ILE A 30 -6.84 2.24 -3.33
N GLY A 31 -5.59 2.17 -2.89
CA GLY A 31 -5.15 2.81 -1.66
C GLY A 31 -5.02 1.88 -0.45
N LEU A 32 -5.45 0.63 -0.58
CA LEU A 32 -5.51 -0.36 0.49
C LEU A 32 -4.66 -1.58 0.13
N ASN A 33 -3.90 -2.13 1.08
CA ASN A 33 -3.27 -3.44 1.00
C ASN A 33 -3.74 -4.28 2.19
N ALA A 34 -4.66 -5.21 1.95
CA ALA A 34 -5.14 -6.11 2.98
C ALA A 34 -4.17 -7.30 3.15
N PRO A 35 -4.14 -7.95 4.33
CA PRO A 35 -3.40 -9.19 4.50
C PRO A 35 -3.94 -10.29 3.58
N GLU A 36 -3.03 -11.07 3.00
CA GLU A 36 -3.35 -12.13 2.04
C GLU A 36 -4.01 -13.33 2.73
N THR A 37 -5.12 -13.85 2.17
CA THR A 37 -5.83 -15.04 2.69
C THR A 37 -5.07 -16.35 2.48
N GLY A 38 -3.86 -16.29 1.91
CA GLY A 38 -3.06 -17.46 1.54
C GLY A 38 -3.53 -18.10 0.23
N LYS A 39 -2.61 -18.83 -0.42
CA LYS A 39 -2.88 -19.69 -1.58
C LYS A 39 -2.47 -21.12 -1.24
N LYS A 40 -3.01 -22.11 -1.94
CA LYS A 40 -2.78 -23.57 -1.73
C LYS A 40 -1.42 -23.88 -1.09
N GLY A 41 -1.44 -24.32 0.18
CA GLY A 41 -0.25 -24.68 0.96
C GLY A 41 0.35 -23.58 1.84
N GLN A 42 -0.14 -22.35 1.77
CA GLN A 42 0.29 -21.22 2.61
C GLN A 42 -0.84 -20.82 3.58
N SER A 43 -0.48 -20.61 4.85
CA SER A 43 -1.40 -20.07 5.85
C SER A 43 -1.80 -18.64 5.49
N ALA A 44 -3.04 -18.29 5.82
CA ALA A 44 -3.51 -16.91 5.75
C ALA A 44 -2.66 -16.01 6.65
N GLN A 45 -2.40 -14.78 6.20
CA GLN A 45 -1.78 -13.77 7.03
C GLN A 45 -2.74 -13.36 8.17
N PRO A 46 -2.21 -12.92 9.33
CA PRO A 46 -3.04 -12.35 10.39
C PRO A 46 -4.00 -11.29 9.86
N PHE A 47 -5.26 -11.34 10.31
CA PHE A 47 -6.36 -10.46 9.88
C PHE A 47 -6.86 -10.60 8.44
N ALA A 48 -6.31 -11.48 7.60
CA ALA A 48 -6.77 -11.65 6.22
C ALA A 48 -8.26 -12.04 6.13
N GLU A 49 -8.67 -13.05 6.89
CA GLU A 49 -10.07 -13.49 6.94
C GLU A 49 -10.99 -12.43 7.58
N ALA A 50 -10.48 -11.64 8.52
CA ALA A 50 -11.25 -10.55 9.12
C ALA A 50 -11.50 -9.43 8.10
N ALA A 51 -10.47 -9.04 7.34
CA ALA A 51 -10.57 -8.05 6.27
C ALA A 51 -11.56 -8.48 5.18
N LYS A 52 -11.45 -9.73 4.71
CA LYS A 52 -12.36 -10.32 3.73
C LYS A 52 -13.80 -10.33 4.22
N ARG A 53 -14.05 -10.83 5.44
CA ARG A 53 -15.40 -10.86 6.02
C ARG A 53 -15.98 -9.46 6.16
N ARG A 54 -15.17 -8.49 6.60
CA ARG A 54 -15.64 -7.11 6.73
C ARG A 54 -16.01 -6.50 5.39
N LEU A 55 -15.19 -6.69 4.36
CA LEU A 55 -15.51 -6.22 3.01
C LEU A 55 -16.79 -6.88 2.49
N GLN A 56 -17.01 -8.18 2.78
CA GLN A 56 -18.28 -8.85 2.45
C GLN A 56 -19.47 -8.20 3.15
N THR A 57 -19.38 -7.94 4.46
CA THR A 57 -20.45 -7.22 5.20
C THR A 57 -20.74 -5.85 4.58
N LEU A 58 -19.71 -5.07 4.23
CA LEU A 58 -19.89 -3.74 3.62
C LEU A 58 -20.59 -3.81 2.24
N VAL A 59 -20.31 -4.87 1.47
CA VAL A 59 -20.99 -5.14 0.19
C VAL A 59 -22.45 -5.57 0.43
N ASP A 60 -22.69 -6.44 1.41
CA ASP A 60 -24.03 -6.92 1.77
C ASP A 60 -24.92 -5.78 2.28
N ASP A 61 -24.37 -4.91 3.14
CA ASP A 61 -25.02 -3.68 3.63
C ASP A 61 -25.35 -2.70 2.48
N SER A 62 -24.64 -2.83 1.35
CA SER A 62 -24.89 -2.07 0.11
C SER A 62 -25.85 -2.78 -0.85
N GLY A 63 -26.48 -3.88 -0.44
CA GLY A 63 -27.39 -4.68 -1.27
C GLY A 63 -26.68 -5.48 -2.36
N GLY A 64 -25.41 -5.85 -2.15
CA GLY A 64 -24.59 -6.54 -3.15
C GLY A 64 -24.11 -5.65 -4.30
N GLN A 65 -24.35 -4.34 -4.23
CA GLN A 65 -23.97 -3.37 -5.26
C GLN A 65 -22.97 -2.36 -4.72
N VAL A 66 -22.05 -1.92 -5.58
CA VAL A 66 -21.07 -0.89 -5.24
C VAL A 66 -20.95 0.12 -6.37
N SER A 67 -20.61 1.36 -6.01
CA SER A 67 -20.26 2.41 -6.97
C SER A 67 -18.74 2.45 -7.16
N LEU A 68 -18.28 2.58 -8.40
CA LEU A 68 -16.87 2.51 -8.76
C LEU A 68 -16.37 3.84 -9.31
N ARG A 69 -15.36 4.43 -8.66
CA ARG A 69 -14.57 5.51 -9.23
C ARG A 69 -13.26 4.93 -9.76
N VAL A 70 -13.20 4.69 -11.07
CA VAL A 70 -11.99 4.17 -11.73
C VAL A 70 -10.85 5.19 -11.58
N GLY A 71 -9.65 4.70 -11.29
CA GLY A 71 -8.45 5.53 -11.19
C GLY A 71 -8.01 6.11 -12.53
N GLU A 72 -7.07 7.06 -12.49
CA GLU A 72 -6.43 7.60 -13.70
C GLU A 72 -5.76 6.48 -14.50
N GLN A 73 -5.04 5.60 -13.82
CA GLN A 73 -4.67 4.31 -14.38
C GLN A 73 -5.81 3.31 -14.14
N ALA A 74 -6.53 2.95 -15.20
CA ALA A 74 -7.74 2.13 -15.10
C ALA A 74 -7.48 0.65 -14.76
N THR A 75 -6.33 0.10 -15.15
CA THR A 75 -6.02 -1.32 -14.97
C THR A 75 -4.59 -1.56 -14.52
N ASP A 76 -4.39 -2.61 -13.72
CA ASP A 76 -3.05 -3.12 -13.40
C ASP A 76 -2.54 -4.12 -14.46
N HIS A 77 -1.31 -4.61 -14.29
CA HIS A 77 -0.69 -5.55 -15.23
C HIS A 77 -1.29 -6.96 -15.20
N TYR A 78 -2.16 -7.27 -14.23
CA TYR A 78 -2.94 -8.51 -14.20
C TYR A 78 -4.31 -8.35 -14.87
N GLY A 79 -4.63 -7.18 -15.41
CA GLY A 79 -5.91 -6.88 -16.04
C GLY A 79 -7.04 -6.61 -15.04
N ARG A 80 -6.74 -6.37 -13.76
CA ARG A 80 -7.74 -5.95 -12.76
C ARG A 80 -8.06 -4.47 -12.94
N THR A 81 -9.33 -4.11 -12.82
CA THR A 81 -9.76 -2.71 -12.76
C THR A 81 -9.30 -2.10 -11.44
N LEU A 82 -8.66 -0.93 -11.49
CA LEU A 82 -8.27 -0.15 -10.33
C LEU A 82 -9.36 0.89 -10.05
N ALA A 83 -10.03 0.80 -8.91
CA ALA A 83 -11.08 1.74 -8.54
C ALA A 83 -11.12 2.01 -7.04
N ASN A 84 -11.56 3.21 -6.67
CA ASN A 84 -12.08 3.47 -5.34
C ASN A 84 -13.53 2.99 -5.27
N VAL A 85 -13.87 2.26 -4.21
CA VAL A 85 -15.17 1.60 -4.09
C VAL A 85 -16.02 2.29 -3.03
N TYR A 86 -17.28 2.53 -3.37
CA TYR A 86 -18.24 3.19 -2.49
C TYR A 86 -19.47 2.32 -2.28
N GLY A 87 -19.92 2.22 -1.04
CA GLY A 87 -21.19 1.57 -0.69
C GLY A 87 -22.41 2.40 -1.14
N ARG A 88 -23.61 1.86 -0.96
CA ARG A 88 -24.86 2.53 -1.38
C ARG A 88 -25.12 3.87 -0.67
N ASN A 89 -24.60 4.02 0.55
CA ASN A 89 -24.63 5.26 1.34
C ASN A 89 -23.51 6.25 0.95
N GLY A 90 -22.62 5.88 0.02
CA GLY A 90 -21.45 6.69 -0.37
C GLY A 90 -20.26 6.63 0.55
N ALA A 91 -20.29 5.77 1.57
CA ALA A 91 -19.11 5.52 2.38
C ALA A 91 -18.04 4.84 1.50
N ASN A 92 -16.81 5.35 1.56
CA ASN A 92 -15.68 4.73 0.89
C ASN A 92 -15.29 3.45 1.65
N LEU A 93 -15.23 2.32 0.95
CA LEU A 93 -14.99 1.02 1.59
C LEU A 93 -13.53 0.87 2.03
N GLU A 94 -12.57 1.41 1.25
CA GLU A 94 -11.14 1.40 1.62
C GLU A 94 -10.90 2.15 2.93
N ALA A 95 -11.46 3.36 3.07
CA ALA A 95 -11.31 4.16 4.28
C ALA A 95 -11.91 3.47 5.51
N GLN A 96 -13.05 2.78 5.38
CA GLN A 96 -13.62 2.01 6.48
C GLN A 96 -12.71 0.85 6.90
N LEU A 97 -12.20 0.08 5.95
CA LEU A 97 -11.27 -1.03 6.24
C LEU A 97 -9.97 -0.52 6.88
N LEU A 98 -9.43 0.61 6.43
CA LEU A 98 -8.25 1.25 7.04
C LEU A 98 -8.51 1.75 8.46
N ALA A 99 -9.66 2.39 8.71
CA ALA A 99 -10.05 2.86 10.03
C ALA A 99 -10.25 1.73 11.05
N GLU A 100 -10.62 0.54 10.57
CA GLU A 100 -10.77 -0.66 11.38
C GLU A 100 -9.47 -1.48 11.51
N GLY A 101 -8.38 -1.02 10.89
CA GLY A 101 -7.06 -1.68 10.94
C GLY A 101 -7.00 -2.97 10.13
N LEU A 102 -7.85 -3.13 9.10
CA LEU A 102 -7.95 -4.34 8.29
C LEU A 102 -7.09 -4.31 7.02
N GLY A 103 -6.11 -3.40 6.98
CA GLY A 103 -5.08 -3.32 5.97
C GLY A 103 -4.17 -2.12 6.17
N TYR A 104 -3.27 -1.94 5.22
CA TYR A 104 -2.28 -0.87 5.18
C TYR A 104 -2.62 0.12 4.07
N LEU A 105 -2.43 1.41 4.32
CA LEU A 105 -2.41 2.43 3.29
C LEU A 105 -1.26 2.15 2.33
N VAL A 106 -1.56 2.15 1.03
CA VAL A 106 -0.58 2.12 -0.06
C VAL A 106 -0.92 3.20 -1.09
N ALA A 107 0.05 4.02 -1.47
CA ALA A 107 -0.16 5.10 -2.43
C ALA A 107 0.68 4.87 -3.70
N VAL A 108 0.02 4.37 -4.75
CA VAL A 108 0.65 4.05 -6.04
C VAL A 108 0.22 5.08 -7.09
N SER A 109 1.15 5.94 -7.49
CA SER A 109 0.92 6.94 -8.54
C SER A 109 0.55 6.28 -9.88
N PRO A 110 -0.38 6.85 -10.68
CA PRO A 110 -1.09 8.12 -10.44
C PRO A 110 -2.38 8.00 -9.60
N ASN A 111 -2.74 6.80 -9.15
CA ASN A 111 -3.99 6.52 -8.45
C ASN A 111 -3.95 6.91 -6.96
N VAL A 112 -3.85 8.21 -6.67
CA VAL A 112 -3.66 8.75 -5.31
C VAL A 112 -4.73 9.76 -4.87
N ALA A 113 -5.84 9.86 -5.61
CA ALA A 113 -6.90 10.86 -5.38
C ALA A 113 -7.49 10.88 -3.96
N LEU A 114 -7.48 9.75 -3.24
CA LEU A 114 -8.03 9.65 -1.87
C LEU A 114 -6.97 9.47 -0.77
N VAL A 115 -5.68 9.62 -1.10
CA VAL A 115 -4.58 9.28 -0.18
C VAL A 115 -4.67 9.99 1.18
N ASN A 116 -5.06 11.27 1.20
CA ASN A 116 -5.20 12.03 2.45
C ASN A 116 -6.33 11.48 3.35
N CYS A 117 -7.46 11.10 2.75
CA CYS A 117 -8.58 10.50 3.47
C CYS A 117 -8.21 9.13 4.04
N GLN A 118 -7.53 8.32 3.23
CA GLN A 118 -7.07 6.98 3.60
C GLN A 118 -5.99 7.03 4.69
N GLN A 119 -5.08 8.00 4.62
CA GLN A 119 -4.08 8.23 5.67
C GLN A 119 -4.71 8.66 6.99
N ALA A 120 -5.72 9.54 6.95
CA ALA A 120 -6.46 9.92 8.15
C ALA A 120 -7.21 8.71 8.76
N ALA A 121 -7.81 7.85 7.92
CA ALA A 121 -8.47 6.63 8.37
C ALA A 121 -7.49 5.65 9.04
N GLU A 122 -6.37 5.32 8.39
CA GLU A 122 -5.37 4.41 8.97
C GLU A 122 -4.77 4.96 10.26
N LYS A 123 -4.55 6.28 10.36
CA LYS A 123 -4.03 6.91 11.57
C LYS A 123 -4.87 6.56 12.81
N THR A 124 -6.20 6.53 12.67
CA THR A 124 -7.11 6.13 13.75
C THR A 124 -6.83 4.70 14.21
N ALA A 125 -6.75 3.75 13.28
CA ALA A 125 -6.44 2.35 13.60
C ALA A 125 -5.08 2.18 14.26
N ARG A 126 -4.07 2.92 13.78
CA ARG A 126 -2.72 2.88 14.34
C ARG A 126 -2.66 3.42 15.77
N GLN A 127 -3.34 4.54 16.04
CA GLN A 127 -3.37 5.17 17.36
C GLN A 127 -4.14 4.33 18.39
N THR A 128 -5.16 3.59 17.95
CA THR A 128 -6.00 2.76 18.81
C THR A 128 -5.59 1.28 18.83
N GLY A 129 -4.52 0.91 18.11
CA GLY A 129 -3.99 -0.45 18.07
C GLY A 129 -5.00 -1.45 17.48
N LEU A 130 -5.70 -1.11 16.40
CA LEU A 130 -6.69 -1.98 15.77
C LEU A 130 -6.10 -2.88 14.70
N GLY A 131 -6.67 -4.08 14.55
CA GLY A 131 -6.33 -5.04 13.51
C GLY A 131 -4.83 -5.28 13.37
N VAL A 132 -4.29 -5.02 12.18
CA VAL A 132 -2.86 -5.18 11.84
C VAL A 132 -1.93 -4.30 12.68
N TRP A 133 -2.46 -3.31 13.40
CA TRP A 133 -1.71 -2.41 14.29
C TRP A 133 -1.74 -2.84 15.76
N ARG A 134 -2.43 -3.94 16.12
CA ARG A 134 -2.43 -4.48 17.50
C ARG A 134 -1.03 -4.79 18.01
N ASN A 135 -0.22 -5.40 17.15
CA ASN A 135 1.21 -5.57 17.33
C ASN A 135 1.90 -4.72 16.27
N SER A 136 3.00 -4.07 16.62
CA SER A 136 3.73 -3.25 15.65
C SER A 136 4.17 -4.11 14.45
N PRO A 137 3.71 -3.80 13.22
CA PRO A 137 4.14 -4.49 12.01
C PRO A 137 5.48 -3.95 11.49
N VAL A 138 6.01 -2.92 12.15
CA VAL A 138 7.22 -2.20 11.76
C VAL A 138 8.44 -3.08 12.06
N GLN A 139 9.23 -3.34 11.03
CA GLN A 139 10.44 -4.16 11.09
C GLN A 139 11.69 -3.28 10.96
N SER A 140 12.81 -3.74 11.53
CA SER A 140 14.11 -3.15 11.23
C SER A 140 14.52 -3.50 9.78
N PRO A 141 15.17 -2.58 9.04
CA PRO A 141 15.74 -2.86 7.72
C PRO A 141 16.60 -4.14 7.67
N ASP A 142 17.36 -4.43 8.73
CA ASP A 142 18.24 -5.61 8.79
C ASP A 142 17.49 -6.94 8.95
N GLN A 143 16.21 -6.89 9.33
CA GLN A 143 15.35 -8.08 9.45
C GLN A 143 14.74 -8.50 8.11
N ILE A 144 14.88 -7.69 7.06
CA ILE A 144 14.34 -7.99 5.74
C ILE A 144 15.13 -9.13 5.09
N ASN A 145 14.46 -10.26 4.87
CA ASN A 145 15.04 -11.46 4.27
C ASN A 145 14.16 -12.09 3.18
N THR A 146 12.99 -11.51 2.91
CA THR A 146 12.06 -11.94 1.86
C THR A 146 11.45 -10.75 1.15
N GLY A 147 11.01 -10.98 -0.09
CA GLY A 147 10.18 -10.02 -0.81
C GLY A 147 8.74 -9.99 -0.29
N GLY A 148 8.00 -8.96 -0.67
CA GLY A 148 6.60 -8.75 -0.23
C GLY A 148 6.39 -7.38 0.40
N PHE A 149 5.15 -7.11 0.82
CA PHE A 149 4.83 -5.84 1.49
C PHE A 149 5.48 -5.78 2.88
N ALA A 150 6.09 -4.65 3.23
CA ALA A 150 6.67 -4.40 4.54
C ALA A 150 6.45 -2.95 4.99
N VAL A 151 6.40 -2.75 6.30
CA VAL A 151 6.57 -1.45 6.95
C VAL A 151 7.90 -1.52 7.68
N VAL A 152 8.82 -0.60 7.38
CA VAL A 152 10.18 -0.60 7.91
C VAL A 152 10.47 0.73 8.60
N SER A 153 11.22 0.69 9.69
CA SER A 153 11.72 1.90 10.35
C SER A 153 13.18 1.72 10.75
N GLY A 154 13.99 2.73 10.47
CA GLY A 154 15.41 2.71 10.79
C GLY A 154 16.10 4.03 10.49
N GLN A 155 17.39 4.11 10.83
CA GLN A 155 18.20 5.28 10.55
C GLN A 155 18.68 5.26 9.09
N VAL A 156 18.51 6.39 8.41
CA VAL A 156 19.05 6.59 7.07
C VAL A 156 20.56 6.81 7.15
N THR A 157 21.34 5.95 6.51
CA THR A 157 22.80 6.06 6.48
C THR A 157 23.27 7.03 5.41
N ASN A 158 22.54 7.13 4.31
CA ASN A 158 22.90 7.94 3.16
C ASN A 158 21.69 8.25 2.26
N VAL A 159 21.78 9.33 1.49
CA VAL A 159 20.81 9.68 0.45
C VAL A 159 21.56 10.08 -0.81
N GLN A 160 21.29 9.41 -1.92
CA GLN A 160 21.93 9.68 -3.21
C GLN A 160 20.91 10.09 -4.26
N ARG A 161 21.28 11.03 -5.13
CA ARG A 161 20.51 11.38 -6.32
C ARG A 161 21.37 11.16 -7.56
N ASN A 162 20.86 10.39 -8.52
CA ASN A 162 21.52 10.12 -9.80
C ASN A 162 20.47 9.91 -10.91
N GLY A 163 20.90 9.51 -12.11
CA GLY A 163 19.99 9.23 -13.23
C GLY A 163 18.96 8.13 -12.95
N GLY A 164 19.19 7.27 -11.96
CA GLY A 164 18.27 6.24 -11.50
C GLY A 164 17.21 6.70 -10.52
N GLY A 165 17.25 7.98 -10.08
CA GLY A 165 16.29 8.60 -9.16
C GLY A 165 16.94 9.04 -7.84
N ILE A 166 16.15 9.01 -6.77
CA ILE A 166 16.64 9.20 -5.39
C ILE A 166 16.72 7.84 -4.70
N TRP A 167 17.83 7.58 -4.03
CA TRP A 167 18.12 6.37 -3.27
C TRP A 167 18.33 6.74 -1.81
N ILE A 168 17.59 6.12 -0.90
CA ILE A 168 17.66 6.35 0.55
C ILE A 168 18.11 5.04 1.19
N GLU A 169 19.30 5.01 1.77
CA GLU A 169 19.97 3.79 2.23
C GLU A 169 19.73 3.56 3.73
N PHE A 170 19.43 2.31 4.10
CA PHE A 170 19.32 1.82 5.47
C PHE A 170 20.25 0.60 5.58
N SER A 171 21.47 0.84 6.08
CA SER A 171 22.56 -0.14 6.07
C SER A 171 22.83 -0.74 4.67
N ASP A 172 23.57 -1.85 4.61
CA ASP A 172 23.77 -2.63 3.37
C ASP A 172 22.60 -3.58 3.08
N ALA A 173 21.57 -3.62 3.94
CA ALA A 173 20.44 -4.55 3.81
C ALA A 173 19.36 -4.02 2.86
N LEU A 174 18.95 -2.77 3.01
CA LEU A 174 17.78 -2.20 2.34
C LEU A 174 18.05 -0.81 1.77
N VAL A 175 17.58 -0.57 0.54
CA VAL A 175 17.54 0.76 -0.07
C VAL A 175 16.12 1.10 -0.53
N LEU A 176 15.66 2.33 -0.24
CA LEU A 176 14.44 2.85 -0.84
C LEU A 176 14.78 3.56 -2.15
N ARG A 177 13.89 3.45 -3.14
CA ARG A 177 14.09 4.08 -4.44
C ARG A 177 12.87 4.90 -4.85
N ILE A 178 13.07 6.19 -5.11
CA ILE A 178 12.10 7.05 -5.80
C ILE A 178 12.55 7.16 -7.25
N ALA A 179 11.72 6.68 -8.19
CA ALA A 179 12.04 6.69 -9.61
C ALA A 179 12.10 8.12 -10.19
N PRO A 180 12.91 8.38 -11.24
CA PRO A 180 13.14 9.73 -11.76
C PRO A 180 11.88 10.53 -12.09
N ASP A 181 10.88 9.87 -12.68
CA ASP A 181 9.59 10.41 -13.07
C ASP A 181 8.69 10.79 -11.88
N LEU A 182 8.96 10.19 -10.71
CA LEU A 182 8.23 10.45 -9.46
C LEU A 182 8.92 11.49 -8.58
N VAL A 183 10.20 11.79 -8.78
CA VAL A 183 10.97 12.74 -7.93
C VAL A 183 10.27 14.09 -7.79
N LYS A 184 9.60 14.56 -8.85
CA LYS A 184 8.85 15.83 -8.86
C LYS A 184 7.70 15.90 -7.84
N GLN A 185 7.24 14.75 -7.33
CA GLN A 185 6.19 14.68 -6.32
C GLN A 185 6.74 14.87 -4.89
N PHE A 186 8.05 14.86 -4.71
CA PHE A 186 8.69 14.90 -3.40
C PHE A 186 9.43 16.22 -3.20
N ASP A 187 9.46 16.70 -1.95
CA ASP A 187 10.41 17.73 -1.54
C ASP A 187 11.82 17.12 -1.51
N THR A 188 12.54 17.29 -2.62
CA THR A 188 13.89 16.75 -2.77
C THR A 188 14.86 17.35 -1.75
N ALA A 189 14.69 18.62 -1.37
CA ALA A 189 15.56 19.26 -0.39
C ALA A 189 15.36 18.66 1.00
N ALA A 190 14.12 18.34 1.38
CA ALA A 190 13.83 17.61 2.61
C ALA A 190 14.42 16.20 2.58
N LEU A 191 14.23 15.46 1.47
CA LEU A 191 14.76 14.09 1.33
C LEU A 191 16.28 14.02 1.49
N LEU A 192 17.02 14.97 0.91
CA LEU A 192 18.48 14.99 1.01
C LEU A 192 19.00 15.24 2.44
N ARG A 193 18.16 15.79 3.33
CA ARG A 193 18.50 16.02 4.75
C ARG A 193 18.18 14.83 5.66
N LEU A 194 17.62 13.74 5.12
CA LEU A 194 17.27 12.58 5.92
C LEU A 194 18.47 11.80 6.45
N LYS A 195 19.68 12.02 5.92
CA LYS A 195 20.89 11.35 6.43
C LYS A 195 21.04 11.55 7.94
N GLY A 196 21.16 10.44 8.66
CA GLY A 196 21.25 10.40 10.12
C GLY A 196 19.90 10.42 10.86
N GLN A 197 18.78 10.63 10.16
CA GLN A 197 17.43 10.64 10.74
C GLN A 197 16.81 9.25 10.70
N SER A 198 15.96 8.96 11.69
CA SER A 198 15.09 7.79 11.67
C SER A 198 13.81 8.10 10.91
N ILE A 199 13.46 7.25 9.94
CA ILE A 199 12.23 7.38 9.15
C ILE A 199 11.53 6.03 9.05
N GLU A 200 10.23 6.06 8.77
CA GLU A 200 9.45 4.87 8.44
C GLU A 200 9.10 4.93 6.95
N ALA A 201 9.20 3.78 6.30
CA ALA A 201 8.78 3.60 4.92
C ALA A 201 7.90 2.36 4.82
N ARG A 202 7.05 2.33 3.80
CA ARG A 202 6.22 1.17 3.49
C ARG A 202 6.16 0.93 1.99
N GLY A 203 5.99 -0.32 1.61
CA GLY A 203 5.94 -0.71 0.21
C GLY A 203 6.35 -2.16 -0.02
N TRP A 204 6.51 -2.54 -1.29
CA TRP A 204 6.89 -3.89 -1.67
C TRP A 204 8.41 -4.03 -1.78
N ILE A 205 8.97 -4.91 -0.95
CA ILE A 205 10.36 -5.34 -1.01
C ILE A 205 10.59 -6.19 -2.26
N VAL A 206 11.63 -5.83 -3.01
CA VAL A 206 12.09 -6.52 -4.21
C VAL A 206 13.51 -7.06 -3.99
N ASP A 207 13.72 -8.33 -4.32
CA ASP A 207 15.04 -8.96 -4.33
C ASP A 207 15.80 -8.57 -5.62
N ARG A 208 16.79 -7.67 -5.51
CA ARG A 208 17.59 -7.24 -6.65
C ARG A 208 18.61 -8.29 -7.09
N SER A 209 18.97 -9.23 -6.21
CA SER A 209 19.96 -10.28 -6.56
C SER A 209 19.47 -11.20 -7.68
N ARG A 210 18.15 -11.38 -7.81
CA ARG A 210 17.53 -12.25 -8.84
C ARG A 210 17.56 -11.69 -10.25
N ARG A 211 17.79 -10.37 -10.41
CA ARG A 211 17.79 -9.69 -11.73
C ARG A 211 19.19 -9.57 -12.33
N GLY A 212 20.23 -10.05 -11.65
CA GLY A 212 21.63 -9.88 -12.05
C GLY A 212 22.14 -8.43 -11.88
N GLY A 213 23.45 -8.23 -11.89
CA GLY A 213 24.06 -6.89 -11.91
C GLY A 213 24.12 -6.14 -10.57
N LEU A 214 23.84 -6.79 -9.44
CA LEU A 214 24.07 -6.21 -8.12
C LEU A 214 25.59 -6.14 -7.86
N LYS A 215 26.13 -4.92 -7.71
CA LYS A 215 27.55 -4.71 -7.41
C LYS A 215 27.83 -4.93 -5.92
N SER A 216 29.08 -5.27 -5.60
CA SER A 216 29.54 -5.31 -4.20
C SER A 216 29.26 -3.97 -3.51
N GLY A 217 28.75 -4.03 -2.27
CA GLY A 217 28.34 -2.84 -1.50
C GLY A 217 26.98 -2.26 -1.86
N GLN A 218 26.19 -2.88 -2.76
CA GLN A 218 24.81 -2.46 -3.02
C GLN A 218 23.81 -3.29 -2.21
N ALA A 219 22.84 -2.61 -1.61
CA ALA A 219 21.75 -3.28 -0.91
C ALA A 219 20.98 -4.27 -1.80
N ARG A 220 20.87 -5.52 -1.32
CA ARG A 220 20.14 -6.59 -1.98
C ARG A 220 18.65 -6.27 -2.08
N TRP A 221 18.06 -5.79 -0.98
CA TRP A 221 16.64 -5.49 -0.93
C TRP A 221 16.39 -4.06 -1.34
N MET A 222 15.32 -3.86 -2.11
CA MET A 222 14.90 -2.53 -2.52
C MET A 222 13.40 -2.35 -2.40
N MET A 223 12.98 -1.20 -1.87
CA MET A 223 11.59 -0.79 -1.78
C MET A 223 11.34 0.41 -2.69
N PRO A 224 10.57 0.28 -3.77
CA PRO A 224 10.11 1.43 -4.53
C PRO A 224 9.18 2.30 -3.70
N ILE A 225 9.40 3.61 -3.72
CA ILE A 225 8.55 4.60 -3.07
C ILE A 225 7.83 5.40 -4.16
N THR A 226 6.52 5.19 -4.24
CA THR A 226 5.70 5.65 -5.37
C THR A 226 4.96 6.97 -5.12
N HIS A 227 4.93 7.43 -3.87
CA HIS A 227 4.25 8.66 -3.43
C HIS A 227 4.77 9.09 -2.04
N PRO A 228 4.79 10.39 -1.68
CA PRO A 228 5.25 10.86 -0.36
C PRO A 228 4.56 10.21 0.84
N ALA A 229 3.27 9.86 0.73
CA ALA A 229 2.52 9.19 1.80
C ALA A 229 3.07 7.79 2.17
N MET A 230 3.99 7.24 1.38
CA MET A 230 4.70 5.99 1.67
C MET A 230 5.94 6.19 2.56
N LEU A 231 6.26 7.45 2.91
CA LEU A 231 7.33 7.84 3.82
C LEU A 231 6.77 8.63 4.99
N ASN A 232 7.24 8.33 6.20
CA ASN A 232 7.02 9.14 7.40
C ASN A 232 8.38 9.55 7.97
N THR A 233 8.67 10.84 7.89
CA THR A 233 9.95 11.44 8.32
C THR A 233 9.84 12.11 9.70
N SER A 234 8.70 12.03 10.37
CA SER A 234 8.44 12.66 11.67
C SER A 234 8.31 11.61 12.78
N ILE A 235 9.33 10.75 12.89
CA ILE A 235 9.43 9.78 13.99
C ILE A 235 10.19 10.45 15.12
N ASN A 236 9.44 11.08 16.03
CA ASN A 236 9.94 11.46 17.34
C ASN A 236 9.68 10.32 18.33
#